data_AF-A0A8H7NLV2-F1
#
_entry.id   AF-A0A8H7NLV2-F1
#
_cell.length_a   1.000
_cell.length_b   1.000
_cell.length_c   1.000
_cell.angle_alpha   90.00
_cell.angle_beta   90.00
_cell.angle_gamma   90.00
#
_symmetry.space_group_name_H-M   'P 1'
#
loop_
_entity.id
_entity.type
_entity.pdbx_description
1 polymer ?
#
loop_
_entity_poly.entity_id
_entity_poly.type
_entity_poly.pdbx_seq_one_letter_code
_entity_poly.pdbx_strand_id
1 'polypeptide(L)'
;MPGSNLSEPESGTLTFDEAKELLEKCYLELAQYKACQTDCNIRNFILLPDRKRLMTVDLEYMVVLTDEKLLNFHAVGYPQDLLGSYLRMQKCLRFDGLLEAA
;
A
#
# COMPACT_ATOMS: atom_id res chain seq x y z
N MET A 1 7.37 8.18 15.07
CA MET A 1 7.09 6.89 15.74
C MET A 1 7.36 5.79 14.73
N PRO A 2 8.02 4.67 15.09
CA PRO A 2 8.27 3.63 14.11
C PRO A 2 6.94 2.95 13.78
N GLY A 3 6.44 3.19 12.57
CA GLY A 3 5.41 2.34 11.98
C GLY A 3 6.03 1.02 11.51
N SER A 4 5.21 0.12 11.00
CA SER A 4 5.64 -1.21 10.58
C SER A 4 5.49 -1.38 9.08
N ASN A 5 6.46 -2.01 8.42
CA ASN A 5 6.40 -2.21 6.98
C ASN A 5 5.27 -3.20 6.65
N LEU A 6 4.36 -2.89 5.73
CA LEU A 6 3.26 -3.80 5.41
C LEU A 6 3.71 -5.19 4.95
N SER A 7 4.95 -5.33 4.48
CA SER A 7 5.54 -6.63 4.12
C SER A 7 6.01 -7.49 5.29
N GLU A 8 6.05 -6.94 6.51
CA GLU A 8 6.49 -7.62 7.71
C GLU A 8 5.32 -8.26 8.48
N PRO A 9 5.53 -9.41 9.14
CA PRO A 9 4.49 -10.07 9.93
C PRO A 9 4.03 -9.25 11.14
N GLU A 10 4.93 -8.45 11.72
CA GLU A 10 4.69 -7.67 12.95
C GLU A 10 3.69 -6.53 12.76
N SER A 11 3.36 -6.19 11.52
CA SER A 11 2.53 -5.04 11.17
C SER A 11 1.05 -5.18 11.55
N GLY A 12 0.64 -6.34 12.07
CA GLY A 12 -0.74 -6.67 12.40
C GLY A 12 -1.60 -6.68 11.15
N THR A 13 -2.09 -7.85 10.75
CA THR A 13 -2.82 -8.03 9.49
C THR A 13 -3.98 -7.05 9.35
N LEU A 14 -3.99 -6.28 8.26
CA LEU A 14 -5.16 -5.53 7.82
C LEU A 14 -6.12 -6.49 7.12
N THR A 15 -7.42 -6.27 7.31
CA THR A 15 -8.46 -6.88 6.48
C THR A 15 -8.37 -6.38 5.05
N PHE A 16 -9.08 -7.04 4.13
CA PHE A 16 -9.19 -6.61 2.73
C PHE A 16 -9.65 -5.15 2.62
N ASP A 17 -10.73 -4.80 3.32
CA ASP A 17 -11.33 -3.48 3.22
C ASP A 17 -10.44 -2.39 3.82
N GLU A 18 -9.78 -2.67 4.97
CA GLU A 18 -8.84 -1.73 5.57
C GLU A 18 -7.63 -1.47 4.66
N ALA A 19 -7.03 -2.53 4.11
CA ALA A 19 -5.87 -2.38 3.22
C ALA A 19 -6.26 -1.63 1.94
N LYS A 20 -7.42 -1.94 1.36
CA LYS A 20 -7.96 -1.25 0.19
C LYS A 20 -8.14 0.24 0.45
N GLU A 21 -8.85 0.59 1.52
CA GLU A 21 -9.15 1.98 1.86
C GLU A 21 -7.87 2.79 2.08
N LEU A 22 -6.89 2.22 2.78
CA LEU A 22 -5.62 2.87 3.07
C LEU A 22 -4.76 3.09 1.81
N LEU A 23 -4.67 2.08 0.94
CA LEU A 23 -3.90 2.18 -0.31
C LEU A 23 -4.55 3.18 -1.28
N GLU A 24 -5.87 3.14 -1.44
CA GLU A 24 -6.60 4.10 -2.28
C GLU A 24 -6.41 5.53 -1.78
N LYS A 25 -6.52 5.77 -0.46
CA LYS A 25 -6.24 7.10 0.13
C LYS A 25 -4.83 7.59 -0.19
N CYS A 26 -3.81 6.75 -0.02
CA CYS A 26 -2.43 7.12 -0.33
C CYS A 26 -2.27 7.56 -1.79
N TYR A 27 -2.80 6.78 -2.72
CA TYR A 27 -2.68 7.10 -4.15
C TYR A 27 -3.51 8.32 -4.58
N LEU A 28 -4.69 8.51 -3.98
CA LEU A 28 -5.49 9.72 -4.19
C LEU A 28 -4.79 10.97 -3.65
N GLU A 29 -4.14 10.89 -2.49
CA GLU A 29 -3.34 11.99 -1.95
C GLU A 29 -2.15 12.32 -2.86
N LEU A 30 -1.41 11.31 -3.34
CA LEU A 30 -0.32 11.51 -4.31
C LEU A 30 -0.81 12.19 -5.59
N ALA A 31 -1.99 11.79 -6.09
CA ALA A 31 -2.58 12.37 -7.29
C ALA A 31 -2.89 13.87 -7.15
N GLN A 32 -3.22 14.36 -5.94
CA GLN A 32 -3.40 15.80 -5.68
C GLN A 32 -2.11 16.59 -5.93
N TYR A 33 -0.95 15.96 -5.73
CA TYR A 33 0.37 16.54 -6.01
C TYR A 33 0.86 16.24 -7.43
N LYS A 34 -0.03 15.74 -8.31
CA LYS A 34 0.31 15.27 -9.66
C LYS A 34 1.38 14.18 -9.65
N ALA A 35 1.49 13.43 -8.56
CA ALA A 35 2.52 12.46 -8.35
C ALA A 35 1.94 11.05 -8.35
N CYS A 36 2.71 10.07 -8.81
CA CYS A 36 2.31 8.69 -8.82
C CYS A 36 3.51 7.82 -8.44
N GLN A 37 3.33 6.94 -7.46
CA GLN A 37 4.32 5.90 -7.16
C GLN A 37 4.14 4.75 -8.16
N THR A 38 5.11 4.59 -9.05
CA THR A 38 5.07 3.55 -10.10
C THR A 38 5.71 2.25 -9.66
N ASP A 39 6.54 2.26 -8.61
CA ASP A 39 6.99 1.03 -7.96
C ASP A 39 5.90 0.49 -7.03
N CYS A 40 5.03 -0.34 -7.61
CA CYS A 40 3.91 -1.01 -6.94
C CYS A 40 4.38 -2.19 -6.06
N ASN A 41 5.25 -1.92 -5.10
CA ASN A 41 5.71 -2.89 -4.11
C ASN A 41 5.12 -2.61 -2.73
N ILE A 42 4.57 -3.63 -2.08
CA ILE A 42 3.98 -3.50 -0.74
C ILE A 42 5.01 -3.10 0.33
N ARG A 43 6.30 -3.35 0.06
CA ARG A 43 7.44 -2.91 0.89
C ARG A 43 7.56 -1.39 0.98
N ASN A 44 6.99 -0.66 0.03
CA ASN A 44 7.06 0.80 -0.01
C ASN A 44 6.00 1.46 0.87
N PHE A 45 5.27 0.69 1.67
CA PHE A 45 4.18 1.19 2.51
C PHE A 45 4.41 0.82 3.98
N ILE A 46 4.49 1.85 4.82
CA ILE A 46 4.62 1.70 6.27
C ILE A 46 3.27 2.03 6.92
N LEU A 47 2.72 1.08 7.67
CA LEU A 47 1.54 1.30 8.51
C LEU A 47 1.94 2.09 9.76
N LEU A 48 1.37 3.28 9.91
CA LEU A 48 1.64 4.10 11.09
C LEU A 48 1.01 3.49 12.35
N PRO A 49 1.51 3.79 13.56
CA PRO A 49 1.02 3.19 14.80
C PRO A 49 -0.47 3.40 15.09
N ASP A 50 -1.08 4.43 14.50
CA ASP A 50 -2.52 4.68 14.61
C ASP A 50 -3.38 3.72 13.76
N ARG A 51 -2.74 2.91 12.91
CA ARG A 51 -3.34 1.97 11.94
C ARG A 51 -4.33 2.61 10.96
N LYS A 52 -4.34 3.94 10.85
CA LYS A 52 -5.27 4.71 10.03
C LYS A 52 -4.61 5.38 8.83
N ARG A 53 -3.28 5.30 8.77
CA ARG A 53 -2.47 5.96 7.75
C ARG A 53 -1.36 5.05 7.29
N LEU A 54 -1.09 5.11 5.99
CA LEU A 54 0.12 4.59 5.40
C LEU A 54 1.07 5.74 5.10
N MET A 55 2.36 5.47 5.23
CA MET A 55 3.42 6.32 4.74
C MET A 55 4.07 5.61 3.56
N THR A 56 4.00 6.24 2.39
CA THR A 56 4.76 5.79 1.22
C THR A 56 6.23 6.13 1.43
N VAL A 57 7.11 5.15 1.28
CA VAL A 57 8.56 5.30 1.30
C VAL A 57 9.14 4.91 -0.06
N ASP A 58 10.45 5.03 -0.21
CA ASP A 58 11.18 4.72 -1.44
C ASP A 58 10.61 5.43 -2.67
N LEU A 59 10.75 6.76 -2.66
CA LEU A 59 10.11 7.64 -3.64
C LEU A 59 10.93 7.77 -4.94
N GLU A 60 11.96 6.95 -5.15
CA GLU A 60 12.90 7.09 -6.26
C GLU A 60 12.24 6.85 -7.63
N TYR A 61 11.18 6.03 -7.67
CA TYR A 61 10.37 5.76 -8.86
C TYR A 61 9.07 6.57 -8.92
N MET A 62 8.94 7.61 -8.10
CA MET A 62 7.81 8.53 -8.24
C MET A 62 7.93 9.35 -9.51
N VAL A 63 6.84 9.40 -10.27
CA VAL A 63 6.73 10.21 -11.48
C VAL A 63 5.72 11.33 -11.28
N VAL A 64 5.97 12.46 -11.91
CA VAL A 64 5.00 13.55 -12.03
C VAL A 64 4.22 13.35 -13.32
N LEU A 65 2.91 13.18 -13.22
CA LEU A 65 2.00 13.02 -14.35
C LEU A 65 1.15 14.29 -14.49
N THR A 66 1.14 14.89 -15.67
CA THR A 66 0.32 16.09 -15.93
C THR A 66 -1.07 15.77 -16.46
N ASP A 67 -1.31 14.53 -16.89
CA ASP A 67 -2.60 14.06 -17.37
C ASP A 67 -3.45 13.56 -16.18
N GLU A 68 -4.51 14.31 -15.89
CA GLU A 68 -5.44 14.00 -14.79
C GLU A 68 -6.20 12.69 -15.00
N LYS A 69 -6.48 12.29 -16.24
CA LYS A 69 -7.15 11.01 -16.51
C LYS A 69 -6.23 9.85 -16.21
N LEU A 70 -4.96 9.94 -16.60
CA LEU A 70 -3.96 8.92 -16.27
C LEU A 70 -3.70 8.88 -14.76
N LEU A 71 -3.58 10.03 -14.09
CA LEU A 71 -3.46 10.09 -12.63
C LEU A 71 -4.62 9.37 -11.92
N ASN A 72 -5.87 9.68 -12.29
CA ASN A 72 -7.03 9.03 -11.70
C ASN A 72 -7.08 7.53 -12.02
N PHE A 73 -6.71 7.14 -13.23
CA PHE A 73 -6.62 5.73 -13.61
C PHE A 73 -5.59 4.97 -12.75
N HIS A 74 -4.38 5.52 -12.59
CA HIS A 74 -3.35 4.92 -11.75
C HIS A 74 -3.71 4.93 -10.27
N ALA A 75 -4.35 5.99 -9.80
CA ALA A 75 -4.75 6.11 -8.40
C ALA A 75 -5.81 5.09 -7.98
N VAL A 76 -6.54 4.51 -8.94
CA VAL A 76 -7.48 3.40 -8.70
C VAL A 76 -6.86 2.05 -9.03
N GLY A 77 -6.07 1.96 -10.11
CA GLY A 77 -5.51 0.69 -10.59
C GLY A 77 -4.39 0.14 -9.71
N TYR A 78 -3.41 0.96 -9.35
CA TYR A 78 -2.24 0.50 -8.59
C TYR A 78 -2.56 0.01 -7.16
N PRO A 79 -3.49 0.65 -6.41
CA PRO A 79 -3.98 0.08 -5.15
C PRO A 79 -4.53 -1.34 -5.30
N GLN A 80 -5.21 -1.67 -6.40
CA GLN A 80 -5.79 -3.00 -6.60
C GLN A 80 -4.69 -4.06 -6.79
N ASP A 81 -3.65 -3.76 -7.58
CA ASP A 81 -2.52 -4.65 -7.79
C ASP A 81 -1.71 -4.87 -6.49
N LEU A 82 -1.51 -3.80 -5.73
CA LEU A 82 -0.88 -3.82 -4.41
C LEU A 82 -1.69 -4.63 -3.41
N LEU A 83 -3.01 -4.45 -3.38
CA LEU A 83 -3.92 -5.21 -2.53
C LEU A 83 -3.86 -6.70 -2.83
N GLY A 84 -3.89 -7.08 -4.11
CA GLY A 84 -3.71 -8.47 -4.52
C GLY A 84 -2.38 -9.06 -4.06
N SER A 85 -1.30 -8.28 -4.14
CA SER A 85 0.04 -8.69 -3.69
C SER A 85 0.12 -8.82 -2.16
N TYR A 86 -0.50 -7.89 -1.43
CA TYR A 86 -0.60 -7.92 0.03
C TYR A 86 -1.34 -9.17 0.52
N LEU A 87 -2.50 -9.50 -0.07
CA LEU A 87 -3.28 -10.68 0.32
C LEU A 87 -2.53 -11.99 0.05
N ARG A 88 -1.86 -12.10 -1.10
CA ARG A 88 -1.03 -13.27 -1.41
C ARG A 88 0.08 -13.44 -0.40
N MET A 89 0.76 -12.35 -0.07
CA MET A 89 1.83 -12.35 0.93
C MET A 89 1.29 -12.75 2.31
N GLN A 90 0.17 -12.18 2.77
CA GLN A 90 -0.43 -12.61 4.05
C GLN A 90 -0.75 -14.11 4.03
N LYS A 91 -1.25 -14.66 2.91
CA LYS A 91 -1.54 -16.08 2.78
C LYS A 91 -0.27 -16.93 2.90
N CYS A 92 0.84 -16.51 2.29
CA CYS A 92 2.14 -17.17 2.43
C CYS A 92 2.63 -17.13 3.88
N LEU A 93 2.61 -15.95 4.52
CA LEU A 93 3.04 -15.80 5.91
C LEU A 93 2.21 -16.65 6.89
N ARG A 94 0.91 -16.82 6.65
CA ARG A 94 0.06 -17.75 7.43
C ARG A 94 0.43 -19.20 7.19
N PHE A 95 0.72 -19.58 5.95
CA PHE A 95 1.17 -20.93 5.62
C PHE A 95 2.50 -21.27 6.31
N ASP A 96 3.40 -20.29 6.40
CA ASP A 96 4.71 -20.42 7.06
C ASP A 96 4.64 -20.32 8.60
N GLY A 97 3.45 -20.10 9.18
CA GLY A 97 3.24 -19.96 10.63
C GLY A 97 3.75 -18.64 11.23
N LEU A 98 4.04 -17.64 10.38
CA LEU A 98 4.49 -16.30 10.78
C LEU A 98 3.33 -15.34 11.09
N LEU A 99 2.12 -15.69 10.65
CA LEU A 99 0.88 -14.99 10.96
C LEU A 99 -0.19 -15.96 11.45
N GLU A 100 -1.04 -15.50 12.36
CA GLU A 100 -2.22 -16.21 12.81
C GLU A 100 -3.19 -16.52 11.65
N ALA A 101 -3.94 -17.61 11.78
CA ALA A 101 -5.00 -17.96 10.82
C ALA A 101 -6.03 -16.82 10.69
N ALA A 102 -6.52 -16.59 9.47
CA ALA A 102 -7.46 -15.52 9.14
C ALA A 102 -8.86 -15.77 9.72
#